data_AF-A0A6G6WNJ8-F1
#
_entry.id   AF-A0A6G6WNJ8-F1
#
_cell.length_a   1.000
_cell.length_b   1.000
_cell.length_c   1.000
_cell.angle_alpha   90.00
_cell.angle_beta   90.00
_cell.angle_gamma   90.00
#
_symmetry.space_group_name_H-M   'P 1'
#
loop_
_entity.id
_entity.type
_entity.pdbx_description
1 polymer ?
#
loop_
_entity_poly.entity_id
_entity_poly.type
_entity_poly.pdbx_seq_one_letter_code
_entity_poly.pdbx_strand_id
1 'polypeptide(L)'
;MGLSKFPAQLRRHIADRLNYISVNDIVVIPTERRYDHSPSHYILAPNSSGITVRDPADLAASATETHRMDAKGFCNPPAKAERPSVDIVVLGDSFVFCSGVEATDTSTSYLEEISYLTTYNISIGRIGPYEYVELLRHFGLALKPRVVILNIYEGNDLRDALRYEEFRLFGQDRRAAESALEDALSYSYALSLVYASGEWLLRDQISWLLDSDRNIDYHYTASSQGALMPLNESNRGRTAHAFSRQCASDTLWSPGVGDGMGIRCREGSRRHGDKCGRVNRQLPHPLERPCNHQAFCRR
;
A
#
# COMPACT_ATOMS: atom_id res chain seq x y z
N MET A 1 1.84 -16.16 30.39
CA MET A 1 0.96 -17.31 30.06
C MET A 1 -0.08 -16.82 29.06
N GLY A 2 -0.10 -17.34 27.84
CA GLY A 2 -0.93 -16.77 26.75
C GLY A 2 -2.44 -16.86 27.02
N LEU A 3 -3.18 -15.79 26.68
CA LEU A 3 -4.63 -15.72 26.89
C LEU A 3 -5.40 -16.80 26.11
N SER A 4 -4.82 -17.40 25.07
CA SER A 4 -5.39 -18.45 24.23
C SER A 4 -5.91 -19.68 25.00
N LYS A 5 -5.45 -19.90 26.24
CA LYS A 5 -5.95 -20.98 27.13
C LYS A 5 -7.31 -20.70 27.76
N PHE A 6 -7.85 -19.47 27.67
CA PHE A 6 -9.15 -19.10 28.24
C PHE A 6 -10.28 -19.17 27.21
N PRO A 7 -11.52 -19.52 27.63
CA PRO A 7 -12.71 -19.45 26.77
C PRO A 7 -12.88 -18.08 26.10
N ALA A 8 -13.41 -18.06 24.87
CA ALA A 8 -13.53 -16.83 24.09
C ALA A 8 -14.31 -15.71 24.81
N GLN A 9 -15.39 -16.05 25.53
CA GLN A 9 -16.15 -15.10 26.35
C GLN A 9 -15.32 -14.50 27.50
N LEU A 10 -14.47 -15.31 28.16
CA LEU A 10 -13.60 -14.82 29.23
C LEU A 10 -12.45 -13.96 28.68
N ARG A 11 -11.86 -14.35 27.55
CA ARG A 11 -10.89 -13.50 26.83
C ARG A 11 -11.47 -12.13 26.48
N ARG A 12 -12.70 -12.11 25.96
CA ARG A 12 -13.43 -10.87 25.68
C ARG A 12 -13.65 -10.05 26.96
N HIS A 13 -14.21 -10.63 28.01
CA HIS A 13 -14.45 -9.91 29.26
C HIS A 13 -13.16 -9.33 29.88
N ILE A 14 -12.03 -10.03 29.75
CA ILE A 14 -10.71 -9.51 30.16
C ILE A 14 -10.28 -8.34 29.27
N ALA A 15 -10.44 -8.45 27.94
CA ALA A 15 -10.11 -7.36 27.01
C ALA A 15 -10.97 -6.11 27.25
N ASP A 16 -12.31 -6.27 27.33
CA ASP A 16 -13.27 -5.22 27.63
C ASP A 16 -12.91 -4.51 28.97
N ARG A 17 -12.54 -5.28 30.01
CA ARG A 17 -12.16 -4.74 31.33
C ARG A 17 -10.82 -4.00 31.33
N LEU A 18 -9.87 -4.41 30.48
CA LEU A 18 -8.53 -3.80 30.37
C LEU A 18 -8.44 -2.76 29.23
N ASN A 19 -9.56 -2.48 28.54
CA ASN A 19 -9.61 -1.66 27.34
C ASN A 19 -8.63 -2.13 26.25
N TYR A 20 -8.37 -3.44 26.15
CA TYR A 20 -7.51 -4.00 25.10
C TYR A 20 -8.29 -4.21 23.81
N ILE A 21 -7.66 -3.88 22.66
CA ILE A 21 -8.19 -4.23 21.35
C ILE A 21 -8.36 -5.75 21.26
N SER A 22 -9.57 -6.19 20.90
CA SER A 22 -9.94 -7.60 20.80
C SER A 22 -10.30 -7.99 19.36
N VAL A 23 -10.50 -9.28 19.11
CA VAL A 23 -11.02 -9.77 17.82
C VAL A 23 -12.44 -9.29 17.48
N ASN A 24 -13.17 -8.71 18.44
CA ASN A 24 -14.48 -8.10 18.18
C ASN A 24 -14.35 -6.65 17.65
N ASP A 25 -13.20 -6.03 17.86
CA ASP A 25 -12.85 -4.68 17.41
C ASP A 25 -12.18 -4.71 16.03
N ILE A 26 -12.26 -5.85 15.34
CA ILE A 26 -11.71 -6.08 14.01
C ILE A 26 -12.87 -6.33 13.04
N VAL A 27 -12.91 -5.54 11.97
CA VAL A 27 -13.78 -5.76 10.81
C VAL A 27 -13.00 -6.54 9.76
N VAL A 28 -13.56 -7.66 9.31
CA VAL A 28 -13.00 -8.46 8.23
C VAL A 28 -13.54 -7.95 6.89
N ILE A 29 -12.66 -7.66 5.93
CA ILE A 29 -13.01 -7.54 4.51
C ILE A 29 -12.67 -8.89 3.88
N PRO A 30 -13.66 -9.80 3.71
CA PRO A 30 -13.37 -11.15 3.26
C PRO A 30 -13.00 -11.18 1.77
N THR A 31 -12.31 -12.24 1.35
CA THR A 31 -11.81 -12.44 -0.02
C THR A 31 -12.84 -12.15 -1.12
N GLU A 32 -14.10 -12.55 -0.94
CA GLU A 32 -15.19 -12.31 -1.89
C GLU A 32 -15.64 -10.85 -2.01
N ARG A 33 -15.22 -9.97 -1.09
CA ARG A 33 -15.44 -8.51 -1.16
C ARG A 33 -14.23 -7.72 -1.64
N ARG A 34 -13.04 -8.32 -1.67
CA ARG A 34 -11.84 -7.69 -2.22
C ARG A 34 -11.89 -7.67 -3.74
N TYR A 35 -11.45 -6.58 -4.36
CA TYR A 35 -11.38 -6.40 -5.81
C TYR A 35 -10.32 -7.28 -6.47
N ASP A 36 -9.31 -7.73 -5.71
CA ASP A 36 -8.23 -8.61 -6.17
C ASP A 36 -8.47 -10.10 -5.85
N HIS A 37 -9.57 -10.43 -5.16
CA HIS A 37 -9.87 -11.78 -4.62
C HIS A 37 -8.70 -12.40 -3.82
N SER A 38 -7.89 -11.58 -3.17
CA SER A 38 -6.79 -12.07 -2.33
C SER A 38 -7.27 -12.39 -0.90
N PRO A 39 -6.40 -12.87 0.00
CA PRO A 39 -6.81 -13.28 1.34
C PRO A 39 -7.52 -12.17 2.12
N SER A 40 -8.43 -12.57 3.00
CA SER A 40 -9.21 -11.66 3.85
C SER A 40 -8.34 -10.60 4.52
N HIS A 41 -8.78 -9.35 4.45
CA HIS A 41 -8.14 -8.22 5.12
C HIS A 41 -8.81 -7.95 6.47
N TYR A 42 -8.06 -7.31 7.37
CA TYR A 42 -8.49 -7.03 8.74
C TYR A 42 -8.22 -5.55 9.05
N ILE A 43 -9.27 -4.82 9.40
CA ILE A 43 -9.19 -3.40 9.79
C ILE A 43 -9.78 -3.22 11.18
N LEU A 44 -9.42 -2.16 11.90
CA LEU A 44 -10.07 -1.85 13.17
C LEU A 44 -11.50 -1.33 12.95
N ALA A 45 -12.39 -1.63 13.88
CA ALA A 45 -13.80 -1.28 13.74
C ALA A 45 -14.02 0.26 13.83
N PRO A 46 -14.98 0.81 13.07
CA PRO A 46 -15.33 2.23 13.18
C PRO A 46 -15.65 2.65 14.62
N ASN A 47 -15.08 3.77 15.05
CA ASN A 47 -15.19 4.31 16.41
C ASN A 47 -14.65 3.38 17.53
N SER A 48 -13.92 2.31 17.21
CA SER A 48 -13.27 1.48 18.24
C SER A 48 -12.16 2.24 18.94
N SER A 49 -11.94 1.96 20.22
CA SER A 49 -10.76 2.43 20.94
C SER A 49 -10.23 1.35 21.85
N GLY A 50 -8.92 1.28 22.01
CA GLY A 50 -8.28 0.35 22.92
C GLY A 50 -6.78 0.61 23.02
N ILE A 51 -6.15 0.02 24.02
CA ILE A 51 -4.70 0.09 24.22
C ILE A 51 -4.05 -1.18 23.70
N THR A 52 -2.84 -1.03 23.15
CA THR A 52 -1.93 -2.15 22.85
C THR A 52 -0.67 -2.02 23.68
N VAL A 53 -0.20 -3.16 24.18
CA VAL A 53 1.05 -3.30 24.92
C VAL A 53 1.98 -4.17 24.07
N ARG A 54 3.16 -3.65 23.68
CA ARG A 54 4.08 -4.38 22.82
C ARG A 54 5.05 -5.23 23.64
N ASP A 55 5.68 -4.65 24.66
CA ASP A 55 6.60 -5.33 25.57
C ASP A 55 6.15 -5.19 27.05
N PRO A 56 6.38 -6.21 27.91
CA PRO A 56 6.35 -6.06 29.36
C PRO A 56 7.11 -4.84 29.93
N ALA A 57 8.19 -4.40 29.28
CA ALA A 57 8.93 -3.19 29.61
C ALA A 57 8.10 -1.91 29.40
N ASP A 58 7.34 -1.82 28.31
CA ASP A 58 6.41 -0.71 28.05
C ASP A 58 5.34 -0.66 29.14
N LEU A 59 4.79 -1.81 29.51
CA LEU A 59 3.80 -1.92 30.59
C LEU A 59 4.37 -1.48 31.94
N ALA A 60 5.61 -1.86 32.26
CA ALA A 60 6.30 -1.44 33.47
C ALA A 60 6.58 0.09 33.48
N ALA A 61 6.84 0.68 32.31
CA ALA A 61 7.00 2.12 32.12
C ALA A 61 5.66 2.88 32.00
N SER A 62 4.51 2.18 31.97
CA SER A 62 3.19 2.73 31.63
C SER A 62 3.12 3.39 30.23
N ALA A 63 4.01 2.99 29.32
CA ALA A 63 4.08 3.44 27.93
C ALA A 63 3.09 2.66 27.03
N THR A 64 1.80 2.72 27.35
CA THR A 64 0.75 2.02 26.58
C THR A 64 0.36 2.81 25.34
N GLU A 65 0.40 2.19 24.15
CA GLU A 65 -0.11 2.81 22.93
C GLU A 65 -1.65 2.83 22.97
N THR A 66 -2.26 4.01 23.00
CA THR A 66 -3.72 4.17 22.90
C THR A 66 -4.12 4.41 21.46
N HIS A 67 -5.02 3.59 20.94
CA HIS A 67 -5.57 3.72 19.60
C HIS A 67 -7.01 4.19 19.68
N ARG A 68 -7.37 5.20 18.88
CA ARG A 68 -8.74 5.67 18.71
C ARG A 68 -9.05 5.78 17.22
N MET A 69 -9.95 4.93 16.75
CA MET A 69 -10.39 4.95 15.36
C MET A 69 -11.51 5.98 15.17
N ASP A 70 -11.52 6.58 13.99
CA ASP A 70 -12.59 7.45 13.53
C ASP A 70 -13.81 6.65 13.04
N ALA A 71 -14.83 7.35 12.55
CA ALA A 71 -16.06 6.76 12.03
C ALA A 71 -15.91 5.93 10.74
N LYS A 72 -14.70 5.77 10.19
CA LYS A 72 -14.38 4.87 9.06
C LYS A 72 -13.44 3.71 9.46
N GLY A 73 -12.92 3.69 10.68
CA GLY A 73 -12.01 2.65 11.16
C GLY A 73 -10.52 2.98 11.05
N PHE A 74 -10.17 4.26 10.83
CA PHE A 74 -8.77 4.70 10.69
C PHE A 74 -8.35 5.67 11.80
N CYS A 75 -7.06 5.78 12.06
CA CYS A 75 -6.54 6.66 13.09
C CYS A 75 -6.40 8.12 12.60
N ASN A 76 -7.52 8.84 12.62
CA ASN A 76 -7.60 10.28 12.35
C ASN A 76 -8.33 11.01 13.50
N PRO A 77 -8.11 12.32 13.69
CA PRO A 77 -9.01 13.14 14.50
C PRO A 77 -10.45 13.01 14.00
N PRO A 78 -11.47 12.77 14.85
CA PRO A 78 -12.82 12.39 14.41
C PRO A 78 -13.46 13.30 13.36
N ALA A 79 -13.26 14.62 13.48
CA ALA A 79 -13.75 15.62 12.53
C ALA A 79 -13.23 15.43 11.09
N LYS A 80 -12.11 14.72 10.87
CA LYS A 80 -11.64 14.40 9.52
C LYS A 80 -12.55 13.38 8.82
N ALA A 81 -13.18 12.46 9.55
CA ALA A 81 -14.05 11.43 8.97
C ALA A 81 -15.40 11.97 8.46
N GLU A 82 -15.81 13.14 8.93
CA GLU A 82 -17.02 13.85 8.48
C GLU A 82 -16.82 14.56 7.13
N ARG A 83 -15.57 14.72 6.67
CA ARG A 83 -15.24 15.42 5.42
C ARG A 83 -15.81 14.63 4.21
N PRO A 84 -16.60 15.27 3.31
CA PRO A 84 -17.14 14.62 2.12
C PRO A 84 -16.09 14.42 1.00
N SER A 85 -14.96 15.11 1.11
CA SER A 85 -13.78 14.97 0.25
C SER A 85 -12.54 15.48 0.98
N VAL A 86 -11.37 15.00 0.56
CA VAL A 86 -10.07 15.52 1.01
C VAL A 86 -9.14 15.75 -0.18
N ASP A 87 -8.08 16.51 0.01
CA ASP A 87 -7.10 16.80 -1.03
C ASP A 87 -6.07 15.68 -1.18
N ILE A 88 -5.57 15.18 -0.06
CA ILE A 88 -4.51 14.19 0.04
C ILE A 88 -5.03 12.97 0.81
N VAL A 89 -4.90 11.78 0.21
CA VAL A 89 -5.04 10.51 0.93
C VAL A 89 -3.65 9.90 1.14
N VAL A 90 -3.34 9.47 2.37
CA VAL A 90 -2.06 8.85 2.71
C VAL A 90 -2.28 7.37 3.03
N LEU A 91 -1.54 6.52 2.31
CA LEU A 91 -1.48 5.07 2.44
C LEU A 91 -0.12 4.65 3.01
N GLY A 92 -0.09 3.51 3.69
CA GLY A 92 1.12 2.90 4.23
C GLY A 92 0.78 1.95 5.37
N ASP A 93 1.80 1.57 6.12
CA ASP A 93 1.70 0.64 7.24
C ASP A 93 1.73 1.34 8.63
N SER A 94 2.30 0.66 9.62
CA SER A 94 2.62 1.16 10.95
C SER A 94 3.40 2.48 11.01
N PHE A 95 4.16 2.87 9.97
CA PHE A 95 4.90 4.14 9.91
C PHE A 95 4.03 5.35 9.55
N VAL A 96 2.89 5.12 8.92
CA VAL A 96 1.87 6.16 8.66
C VAL A 96 0.77 6.11 9.72
N PHE A 97 0.51 4.93 10.29
CA PHE A 97 -0.44 4.71 11.37
C PHE A 97 -0.01 5.45 12.65
N CYS A 98 -0.93 5.64 13.60
CA CYS A 98 -0.67 6.31 14.88
C CYS A 98 0.09 5.43 15.90
N SER A 99 1.11 4.71 15.44
CA SER A 99 1.99 3.91 16.30
C SER A 99 2.73 4.79 17.31
N GLY A 100 2.33 4.76 18.57
CA GLY A 100 2.99 5.50 19.65
C GLY A 100 2.73 7.01 19.68
N VAL A 101 1.75 7.51 18.93
CA VAL A 101 1.36 8.94 18.89
C VAL A 101 -0.15 9.09 18.86
N GLU A 102 -0.68 10.22 19.34
CA GLU A 102 -2.10 10.55 19.16
C GLU A 102 -2.41 10.88 17.69
N ALA A 103 -3.68 10.77 17.28
CA ALA A 103 -4.08 10.99 15.89
C ALA A 103 -3.79 12.44 15.38
N THR A 104 -3.74 13.41 16.30
CA THR A 104 -3.34 14.80 16.03
C THR A 104 -1.86 14.95 15.71
N ASP A 105 -1.03 14.03 16.18
CA ASP A 105 0.44 14.14 16.17
C ASP A 105 1.06 13.17 15.14
N THR A 106 0.23 12.62 14.24
CA THR A 106 0.67 11.79 13.12
C THR A 106 1.36 12.63 12.04
N SER A 107 2.28 12.01 11.30
CA SER A 107 2.89 12.61 10.10
C SER A 107 1.87 13.13 9.08
N THR A 108 0.70 12.49 9.00
CA THR A 108 -0.42 12.93 8.14
C THR A 108 -1.09 14.20 8.69
N SER A 109 -1.23 14.35 10.00
CA SER A 109 -1.74 15.59 10.60
C SER A 109 -0.74 16.75 10.48
N TYR A 110 0.56 16.51 10.65
CA TYR A 110 1.58 17.53 10.35
C TYR A 110 1.61 17.92 8.86
N LEU A 111 1.40 16.96 7.94
CA LEU A 111 1.31 17.27 6.50
C LEU A 111 0.14 18.23 6.20
N GLU A 112 -1.00 18.07 6.85
CA GLU A 112 -2.15 18.97 6.72
C GLU A 112 -1.82 20.40 7.19
N GLU A 113 -1.14 20.52 8.33
CA GLU A 113 -0.74 21.80 8.90
C GLU A 113 0.23 22.56 7.98
N ILE A 114 1.29 21.91 7.49
CA ILE A 114 2.34 22.58 6.71
C ILE A 114 1.95 22.84 5.24
N SER A 115 1.00 22.07 4.69
CA SER A 115 0.55 22.22 3.30
C SER A 115 -0.73 23.04 3.15
N TYR A 116 -1.48 23.25 4.23
CA TYR A 116 -2.85 23.78 4.21
C TYR A 116 -3.83 22.98 3.33
N LEU A 117 -3.49 21.75 2.96
CA LEU A 117 -4.32 20.84 2.19
C LEU A 117 -4.96 19.80 3.10
N THR A 118 -6.24 19.50 2.89
CA THR A 118 -6.94 18.52 3.72
C THR A 118 -6.37 17.12 3.49
N THR A 119 -5.96 16.45 4.56
CA THR A 119 -5.41 15.09 4.50
C THR A 119 -6.39 14.08 5.07
N TYR A 120 -6.16 12.81 4.75
CA TYR A 120 -6.79 11.68 5.42
C TYR A 120 -5.86 10.47 5.43
N ASN A 121 -5.65 9.89 6.61
CA ASN A 121 -4.85 8.69 6.81
C ASN A 121 -5.73 7.44 6.63
N ILE A 122 -5.33 6.52 5.76
CA ILE A 122 -5.95 5.18 5.60
C ILE A 122 -4.93 4.04 5.71
N SER A 123 -3.87 4.26 6.49
CA SER A 123 -2.90 3.22 6.84
C SER A 123 -3.38 2.29 7.95
N ILE A 124 -2.77 1.09 8.01
CA ILE A 124 -3.01 0.06 9.03
C ILE A 124 -1.67 -0.61 9.34
N GLY A 125 -1.42 -1.03 10.58
CA GLY A 125 -0.17 -1.72 10.92
C GLY A 125 0.02 -3.06 10.18
N ARG A 126 1.26 -3.37 9.77
CA ARG A 126 1.71 -4.69 9.27
C ARG A 126 1.05 -5.22 7.98
N ILE A 127 0.63 -4.34 7.08
CA ILE A 127 0.03 -4.71 5.77
C ILE A 127 0.93 -4.23 4.62
N GLY A 128 0.76 -4.76 3.40
CA GLY A 128 1.63 -4.48 2.26
C GLY A 128 0.97 -3.82 1.04
N PRO A 129 1.71 -3.68 -0.09
CA PRO A 129 1.31 -2.86 -1.25
C PRO A 129 -0.03 -3.19 -1.89
N TYR A 130 -0.40 -4.47 -1.98
CA TYR A 130 -1.70 -4.88 -2.53
C TYR A 130 -2.85 -4.56 -1.58
N GLU A 131 -2.62 -4.57 -0.28
CA GLU A 131 -3.60 -4.16 0.73
C GLU A 131 -3.77 -2.63 0.75
N TYR A 132 -2.71 -1.86 0.51
CA TYR A 132 -2.83 -0.42 0.25
C TYR A 132 -3.77 -0.11 -0.94
N VAL A 133 -3.66 -0.88 -2.03
CA VAL A 133 -4.54 -0.73 -3.21
C VAL A 133 -6.00 -1.05 -2.86
N GLU A 134 -6.27 -2.07 -2.05
CA GLU A 134 -7.63 -2.39 -1.61
C GLU A 134 -8.20 -1.33 -0.65
N LEU A 135 -7.41 -0.80 0.30
CA LEU A 135 -7.85 0.30 1.17
C LEU A 135 -8.14 1.58 0.36
N LEU A 136 -7.31 1.88 -0.65
CA LEU A 136 -7.58 2.96 -1.59
C LEU A 136 -8.91 2.77 -2.32
N ARG A 137 -9.18 1.57 -2.84
CA ARG A 137 -10.42 1.26 -3.57
C ARG A 137 -11.67 1.31 -2.68
N HIS A 138 -11.61 0.73 -1.49
CA HIS A 138 -12.75 0.65 -0.57
C HIS A 138 -13.06 1.98 0.14
N PHE A 139 -12.04 2.77 0.47
CA PHE A 139 -12.18 3.96 1.32
C PHE A 139 -11.63 5.23 0.67
N GLY A 140 -10.40 5.19 0.18
CA GLY A 140 -9.70 6.39 -0.32
C GLY A 140 -10.36 7.07 -1.52
N LEU A 141 -10.79 6.31 -2.53
CA LEU A 141 -11.41 6.87 -3.75
C LEU A 141 -12.73 7.59 -3.48
N ALA A 142 -13.49 7.16 -2.46
CA ALA A 142 -14.75 7.82 -2.07
C ALA A 142 -14.53 9.26 -1.56
N LEU A 143 -13.33 9.56 -1.04
CA LEU A 143 -12.92 10.89 -0.56
C LEU A 143 -12.45 11.81 -1.69
N LYS A 144 -12.45 11.35 -2.95
CA LYS A 144 -12.11 12.13 -4.15
C LYS A 144 -10.75 12.89 -4.04
N PRO A 145 -9.67 12.24 -3.58
CA PRO A 145 -8.36 12.89 -3.48
C PRO A 145 -7.85 13.42 -4.82
N ARG A 146 -7.18 14.57 -4.79
CA ARG A 146 -6.35 15.04 -5.92
C ARG A 146 -4.95 14.42 -5.91
N VAL A 147 -4.46 14.03 -4.74
CA VAL A 147 -3.16 13.38 -4.55
C VAL A 147 -3.31 12.16 -3.64
N VAL A 148 -2.66 11.07 -4.01
CA VAL A 148 -2.52 9.88 -3.15
C VAL A 148 -1.03 9.71 -2.87
N ILE A 149 -0.65 9.72 -1.60
CA ILE A 149 0.71 9.44 -1.14
C ILE A 149 0.77 7.98 -0.70
N LEU A 150 1.72 7.24 -1.25
CA LEU A 150 1.97 5.85 -0.91
C LEU A 150 3.31 5.78 -0.17
N ASN A 151 3.27 5.57 1.15
CA ASN A 151 4.46 5.24 1.92
C ASN A 151 4.77 3.75 1.68
N ILE A 152 5.96 3.47 1.14
CA ILE A 152 6.48 2.13 0.96
C ILE A 152 7.58 1.91 1.99
N TYR A 153 7.47 0.83 2.75
CA TYR A 153 8.42 0.45 3.78
C TYR A 153 9.03 -0.93 3.47
N GLU A 154 10.35 -0.94 3.27
CA GLU A 154 11.11 -2.09 2.75
C GLU A 154 10.96 -3.38 3.57
N GLY A 155 10.59 -3.30 4.86
CA GLY A 155 10.45 -4.45 5.75
C GLY A 155 9.30 -5.39 5.36
N ASN A 156 8.04 -4.99 5.61
CA ASN A 156 6.89 -5.81 5.22
C ASN A 156 6.59 -5.75 3.72
N ASP A 157 6.79 -4.61 3.06
CA ASP A 157 6.23 -4.44 1.71
C ASP A 157 6.86 -5.35 0.66
N LEU A 158 8.18 -5.57 0.74
CA LEU A 158 8.90 -6.48 -0.17
C LEU A 158 8.47 -7.95 0.06
N ARG A 159 8.40 -8.36 1.33
CA ARG A 159 7.91 -9.70 1.73
C ARG A 159 6.47 -9.92 1.27
N ASP A 160 5.60 -8.94 1.47
CA ASP A 160 4.17 -9.07 1.22
C ASP A 160 3.83 -8.95 -0.28
N ALA A 161 4.63 -8.21 -1.06
CA ALA A 161 4.57 -8.23 -2.52
C ALA A 161 4.91 -9.62 -3.10
N LEU A 162 5.97 -10.28 -2.60
CA LEU A 162 6.34 -11.65 -3.02
C LEU A 162 5.25 -12.66 -2.65
N ARG A 163 4.70 -12.57 -1.43
CA ARG A 163 3.58 -13.41 -0.98
C ARG A 163 2.32 -13.23 -1.81
N TYR A 164 2.04 -12.01 -2.24
CA TYR A 164 0.92 -11.72 -3.13
C TYR A 164 1.15 -12.30 -4.54
N GLU A 165 2.38 -12.27 -5.05
CA GLU A 165 2.73 -12.98 -6.29
C GLU A 165 2.53 -14.49 -6.16
N GLU A 166 3.00 -15.12 -5.07
CA GLU A 166 2.75 -16.54 -4.79
C GLU A 166 1.25 -16.85 -4.72
N PHE A 167 0.48 -16.04 -4.01
CA PHE A 167 -0.97 -16.19 -3.94
C PHE A 167 -1.61 -16.13 -5.34
N ARG A 168 -1.16 -15.19 -6.19
CA ARG A 168 -1.67 -15.09 -7.57
C ARG A 168 -1.26 -16.25 -8.48
N LEU A 169 -0.14 -16.92 -8.21
CA LEU A 169 0.34 -18.08 -8.97
C LEU A 169 -0.29 -19.40 -8.51
N PHE A 170 -0.52 -19.57 -7.20
CA PHE A 170 -0.88 -20.85 -6.60
C PHE A 170 -2.25 -20.88 -5.90
N GLY A 171 -2.89 -19.72 -5.69
CA GLY A 171 -4.19 -19.61 -5.01
C GLY A 171 -4.17 -19.94 -3.51
N GLN A 172 -2.99 -20.02 -2.90
CA GLN A 172 -2.82 -20.42 -1.50
C GLN A 172 -2.37 -19.24 -0.64
N ASP A 173 -3.12 -18.96 0.44
CA ASP A 173 -2.65 -18.08 1.51
C ASP A 173 -1.69 -18.87 2.43
N ARG A 174 -0.41 -18.54 2.37
CA ARG A 174 0.63 -19.22 3.15
C ARG A 174 0.92 -18.55 4.51
N ARG A 175 0.27 -17.42 4.83
CA ARG A 175 0.43 -16.72 6.14
C ARG A 175 0.27 -17.67 7.32
N ALA A 176 -0.71 -18.58 7.26
CA ALA A 176 -0.98 -19.53 8.34
C ALA A 176 0.11 -20.61 8.55
N ALA A 177 1.03 -20.81 7.60
CA ALA A 177 2.03 -21.88 7.64
C ALA A 177 3.39 -21.44 8.19
N GLU A 178 3.66 -20.13 8.29
CA GLU A 178 5.01 -19.58 8.50
C GLU A 178 5.20 -18.78 9.79
N SER A 179 4.28 -18.84 10.77
CA SER A 179 4.30 -17.91 11.94
C SER A 179 5.64 -17.77 12.68
N ALA A 180 6.42 -18.86 12.81
CA ALA A 180 7.73 -18.81 13.45
C ALA A 180 8.82 -18.12 12.60
N LEU A 181 8.72 -18.20 11.28
CA LEU A 181 9.58 -17.43 10.36
C LEU A 181 9.09 -15.98 10.27
N GLU A 182 7.77 -15.75 10.26
CA GLU A 182 7.17 -14.41 10.28
C GLU A 182 7.62 -13.58 11.48
N ASP A 183 7.60 -14.16 12.69
CA ASP A 183 8.10 -13.48 13.89
C ASP A 183 9.56 -13.07 13.66
N ALA A 184 10.44 -14.02 13.29
CA ALA A 184 11.86 -13.75 13.06
C ALA A 184 12.15 -12.72 11.96
N LEU A 185 11.39 -12.74 10.85
CA LEU A 185 11.49 -11.76 9.77
C LEU A 185 10.98 -10.38 10.23
N SER A 186 9.86 -10.33 10.97
CA SER A 186 9.26 -9.07 11.43
C SER A 186 10.10 -8.33 12.47
N TYR A 187 10.94 -9.05 13.23
CA TYR A 187 11.90 -8.45 14.17
C TYR A 187 13.27 -8.13 13.53
N SER A 188 13.54 -8.54 12.29
CA SER A 188 14.86 -8.37 11.67
C SER A 188 14.79 -7.91 10.21
N TYR A 189 15.07 -6.63 10.01
CA TYR A 189 15.30 -5.99 8.71
C TYR A 189 16.26 -6.78 7.83
N ALA A 190 17.38 -7.24 8.40
CA ALA A 190 18.39 -7.99 7.67
C ALA A 190 17.86 -9.35 7.19
N LEU A 191 17.05 -10.05 8.00
CA LEU A 191 16.45 -11.30 7.58
C LEU A 191 15.32 -11.08 6.56
N SER A 192 14.49 -10.05 6.71
CA SER A 192 13.48 -9.67 5.71
C SER A 192 14.12 -9.33 4.36
N LEU A 193 15.21 -8.55 4.36
CA LEU A 193 15.96 -8.23 3.15
C LEU A 193 16.63 -9.48 2.55
N VAL A 194 17.24 -10.35 3.36
CA VAL A 194 17.85 -11.61 2.89
C VAL A 194 16.81 -12.60 2.36
N TYR A 195 15.63 -12.68 2.96
CA TYR A 195 14.53 -13.53 2.48
C TYR A 195 13.99 -13.02 1.14
N ALA A 196 13.64 -11.72 1.06
CA ALA A 196 13.13 -11.12 -0.17
C ALA A 196 14.18 -11.15 -1.30
N SER A 197 15.43 -10.83 -0.98
CA SER A 197 16.55 -10.95 -1.93
C SER A 197 16.86 -12.41 -2.28
N GLY A 198 16.64 -13.35 -1.36
CA GLY A 198 16.89 -14.78 -1.55
C GLY A 198 15.89 -15.41 -2.51
N GLU A 199 14.59 -15.21 -2.28
CA GLU A 199 13.55 -15.62 -3.24
C GLU A 199 13.72 -14.92 -4.59
N TRP A 200 14.02 -13.61 -4.60
CA TRP A 200 14.29 -12.89 -5.85
C TRP A 200 15.54 -13.44 -6.57
N LEU A 201 16.65 -13.69 -5.88
CA LEU A 201 17.84 -14.30 -6.49
C LEU A 201 17.56 -15.72 -6.99
N LEU A 202 16.82 -16.54 -6.24
CA LEU A 202 16.53 -17.93 -6.64
C LEU A 202 15.57 -18.02 -7.83
N ARG A 203 14.55 -17.15 -7.91
CA ARG A 203 13.63 -17.09 -9.05
C ARG A 203 14.24 -16.36 -10.24
N ASP A 204 14.83 -15.19 -9.98
CA ASP A 204 15.20 -14.23 -11.01
C ASP A 204 16.64 -14.37 -11.48
N GLN A 205 17.64 -14.87 -10.71
CA GLN A 205 18.95 -15.16 -11.32
C GLN A 205 18.87 -16.33 -12.30
N ILE A 206 18.02 -17.33 -12.07
CA ILE A 206 17.88 -18.46 -12.99
C ILE A 206 17.19 -18.03 -14.30
N SER A 207 16.21 -17.12 -14.25
CA SER A 207 15.63 -16.52 -15.46
C SER A 207 16.56 -15.48 -16.12
N TRP A 208 17.22 -14.62 -15.34
CA TRP A 208 18.10 -13.53 -15.80
C TRP A 208 19.43 -14.02 -16.38
N LEU A 209 19.97 -15.15 -15.91
CA LEU A 209 21.08 -15.85 -16.55
C LEU A 209 20.69 -16.48 -17.90
N LEU A 210 19.38 -16.59 -18.19
CA LEU A 210 18.85 -17.22 -19.42
C LEU A 210 18.11 -16.23 -20.36
N ASP A 211 17.67 -15.06 -19.87
CA ASP A 211 16.93 -14.03 -20.61
C ASP A 211 17.76 -12.74 -20.72
N SER A 212 18.76 -12.76 -21.61
CA SER A 212 19.74 -11.69 -21.80
C SER A 212 19.21 -10.43 -22.48
N ASP A 213 17.94 -10.39 -22.88
CA ASP A 213 17.42 -9.40 -23.86
C ASP A 213 16.44 -8.36 -23.27
N ARG A 214 16.25 -8.34 -21.94
CA ARG A 214 15.36 -7.35 -21.28
C ARG A 214 16.05 -6.00 -21.06
N ASN A 215 16.04 -5.19 -22.11
CA ASN A 215 16.36 -3.77 -22.04
C ASN A 215 15.22 -2.96 -21.37
N ILE A 216 15.05 -3.14 -20.06
CA ILE A 216 14.12 -2.34 -19.25
C ILE A 216 14.67 -0.92 -19.13
N ASP A 217 13.82 0.04 -19.46
CA ASP A 217 14.08 1.47 -19.40
C ASP A 217 13.65 2.00 -18.02
N TYR A 218 14.61 2.43 -17.20
CA TYR A 218 14.40 2.96 -15.86
C TYR A 218 14.53 4.49 -15.81
N HIS A 219 14.46 5.20 -16.94
CA HIS A 219 14.41 6.66 -16.93
C HIS A 219 12.98 7.12 -16.60
N TYR A 220 12.84 7.96 -15.58
CA TYR A 220 11.56 8.61 -15.25
C TYR A 220 11.72 10.13 -15.26
N THR A 221 10.60 10.84 -15.32
CA THR A 221 10.61 12.30 -15.35
C THR A 221 9.49 12.82 -14.46
N ALA A 222 9.81 13.72 -13.54
CA ALA A 222 8.81 14.48 -12.81
C ALA A 222 8.55 15.81 -13.56
N SER A 223 7.30 16.26 -13.56
CA SER A 223 6.96 17.60 -14.03
C SER A 223 6.80 18.52 -12.83
N SER A 224 7.54 19.63 -12.80
CA SER A 224 7.37 20.70 -11.81
C SER A 224 7.39 22.04 -12.54
N GLN A 225 6.38 22.89 -12.31
CA GLN A 225 6.27 24.25 -12.86
C GLN A 225 6.47 24.34 -14.40
N GLY A 226 6.03 23.30 -15.13
CA GLY A 226 6.17 23.21 -16.59
C GLY A 226 7.55 22.71 -17.08
N ALA A 227 8.53 22.57 -16.20
CA ALA A 227 9.79 21.91 -16.48
C ALA A 227 9.67 20.39 -16.27
N LEU A 228 10.16 19.61 -17.24
CA LEU A 228 10.42 18.18 -17.05
C LEU A 228 11.78 18.02 -16.38
N MET A 229 11.77 17.64 -15.11
CA MET A 229 12.96 17.23 -14.38
C MET A 229 13.20 15.73 -14.62
N PRO A 230 14.27 15.34 -15.34
CA PRO A 230 14.62 13.94 -15.47
C PRO A 230 15.09 13.41 -14.12
N LEU A 231 14.47 12.34 -13.68
CA LEU A 231 14.81 11.61 -12.47
C LEU A 231 15.37 10.26 -12.94
N ASN A 232 16.67 10.05 -12.71
CA ASN A 232 17.46 8.96 -13.30
C ASN A 232 17.72 9.13 -14.81
N GLU A 233 18.59 10.09 -15.18
CA GLU A 233 19.08 10.37 -16.56
C GLU A 233 19.91 9.24 -17.21
N SER A 234 20.12 8.11 -16.52
CA SER A 234 20.80 6.95 -17.09
C SER A 234 20.27 5.67 -16.47
N ASN A 235 20.32 4.55 -17.22
CA ASN A 235 20.01 3.22 -16.68
C ASN A 235 21.00 2.73 -15.57
N ARG A 236 21.88 3.59 -15.05
CA ARG A 236 22.77 3.34 -13.90
C ARG A 236 21.99 3.16 -12.58
N GLY A 237 20.70 3.53 -12.52
CA GLY A 237 19.79 3.15 -11.44
C GLY A 237 19.73 1.64 -11.15
N ARG A 238 20.12 0.76 -12.10
CA ARG A 238 20.27 -0.69 -11.89
C ARG A 238 21.11 -1.06 -10.66
N THR A 239 22.05 -0.21 -10.24
CA THR A 239 22.95 -0.47 -9.10
C THR A 239 22.53 0.20 -7.78
N ALA A 240 21.33 0.77 -7.68
CA ALA A 240 20.83 1.32 -6.39
C ALA A 240 20.81 0.26 -5.27
N HIS A 241 20.57 -1.02 -5.61
CA HIS A 241 20.67 -2.15 -4.68
C HIS A 241 22.10 -2.50 -4.22
N ALA A 242 23.13 -2.03 -4.93
CA ALA A 242 24.52 -2.48 -4.72
C ALA A 242 25.38 -1.51 -3.90
N PHE A 243 24.93 -0.26 -3.66
CA PHE A 243 25.83 0.82 -3.23
C PHE A 243 25.30 1.73 -2.11
N SER A 244 24.71 1.13 -1.07
CA SER A 244 24.48 1.75 0.26
C SER A 244 25.78 2.05 1.04
N ARG A 245 26.89 2.37 0.34
CA ARG A 245 28.25 2.40 0.90
C ARG A 245 29.17 3.55 0.47
N GLN A 246 28.67 4.59 -0.23
CA GLN A 246 29.57 5.67 -0.70
C GLN A 246 28.98 7.09 -0.76
N CYS A 247 28.09 7.45 0.17
CA CYS A 247 27.72 8.86 0.39
C CYS A 247 27.90 9.27 1.86
N ALA A 248 29.13 9.63 2.20
CA ALA A 248 29.46 10.42 3.38
C ALA A 248 30.46 11.53 2.98
N SER A 249 30.01 12.45 2.12
CA SER A 249 30.67 13.73 1.85
C SER A 249 29.72 14.71 1.15
N ASP A 250 29.62 15.90 1.71
CA ASP A 250 29.32 17.20 1.07
C ASP A 250 27.89 17.51 0.56
N THR A 251 27.06 17.93 1.52
CA THR A 251 26.45 19.29 1.62
C THR A 251 26.08 20.06 0.33
N LEU A 252 24.81 20.46 0.17
CA LEU A 252 24.46 21.88 -0.12
C LEU A 252 22.98 22.28 0.15
N TRP A 253 22.74 23.61 0.20
CA TRP A 253 21.57 24.33 0.76
C TRP A 253 21.01 25.36 -0.29
N SER A 254 19.72 25.74 -0.38
CA SER A 254 18.52 25.30 0.34
C SER A 254 17.18 25.37 -0.45
N PRO A 255 16.48 26.51 -0.68
CA PRO A 255 15.01 26.48 -0.60
C PRO A 255 14.23 27.00 -1.83
N GLY A 256 12.95 26.60 -1.95
CA GLY A 256 11.93 27.45 -2.59
C GLY A 256 10.76 26.77 -3.33
N VAL A 257 9.57 26.85 -2.72
CA VAL A 257 8.25 27.16 -3.34
C VAL A 257 7.74 26.37 -4.55
N GLY A 258 6.51 25.82 -4.41
CA GLY A 258 5.44 26.09 -5.39
C GLY A 258 4.79 24.88 -6.08
N ASP A 259 3.60 24.54 -5.59
CA ASP A 259 2.49 23.74 -6.15
C ASP A 259 2.58 23.11 -7.56
N GLY A 260 2.02 21.90 -7.66
CA GLY A 260 1.49 21.37 -8.93
C GLY A 260 2.16 20.09 -9.47
N MET A 261 2.26 19.03 -8.66
CA MET A 261 2.70 17.73 -9.15
C MET A 261 1.57 16.94 -9.84
N GLY A 262 1.88 16.39 -11.01
CA GLY A 262 1.08 15.38 -11.70
C GLY A 262 1.98 14.44 -12.49
N ILE A 263 1.98 13.16 -12.13
CA ILE A 263 2.80 12.13 -12.78
C ILE A 263 2.10 11.66 -14.06
N ARG A 264 2.82 11.60 -15.19
CA ARG A 264 2.36 10.97 -16.43
C ARG A 264 3.38 9.96 -16.92
N CYS A 265 3.02 8.68 -16.89
CA CYS A 265 3.79 7.63 -17.55
C CYS A 265 3.64 7.77 -19.08
N ARG A 266 4.74 7.61 -19.83
CA ARG A 266 4.73 7.67 -21.30
C ARG A 266 4.90 6.26 -21.85
N GLU A 267 3.94 5.77 -22.63
CA GLU A 267 4.05 4.46 -23.28
C GLU A 267 5.17 4.44 -24.32
N GLY A 268 6.10 3.49 -24.18
CA GLY A 268 7.22 3.29 -25.08
C GLY A 268 6.79 2.67 -26.41
N SER A 269 6.76 3.48 -27.47
CA SER A 269 6.49 3.04 -28.84
C SER A 269 7.52 1.98 -29.31
N ARG A 270 7.12 0.71 -29.35
CA ARG A 270 7.86 -0.33 -30.08
C ARG A 270 7.62 -0.21 -31.59
N ARG A 271 8.62 0.25 -32.35
CA ARG A 271 8.70 -0.09 -33.78
C ARG A 271 9.35 -1.46 -33.93
N HIS A 272 8.70 -2.36 -34.64
CA HIS A 272 9.29 -3.57 -35.20
C HIS A 272 8.87 -3.67 -36.66
N GLY A 273 9.82 -3.96 -37.53
CA GLY A 273 9.66 -3.84 -38.98
C GLY A 273 8.98 -5.05 -39.63
N ASP A 274 8.23 -4.74 -40.68
CA ASP A 274 8.12 -5.49 -41.93
C ASP A 274 8.42 -7.00 -41.93
N LYS A 275 7.36 -7.80 -41.72
CA LYS A 275 7.13 -9.00 -42.55
C LYS A 275 5.68 -9.04 -43.02
N CYS A 276 5.46 -8.54 -44.24
CA CYS A 276 4.15 -8.54 -44.88
C CYS A 276 3.80 -9.96 -45.42
N GLY A 277 3.22 -10.80 -44.55
CA GLY A 277 2.68 -12.10 -44.93
C GLY A 277 1.18 -12.02 -45.24
N ARG A 278 0.80 -11.95 -46.51
CA ARG A 278 -0.63 -12.01 -46.91
C ARG A 278 -1.20 -13.40 -46.62
N VAL A 279 -2.18 -13.48 -45.72
CA VAL A 279 -3.12 -14.62 -45.66
C VAL A 279 -4.52 -14.08 -45.90
N ASN A 280 -5.09 -14.44 -47.05
CA ASN A 280 -6.46 -14.09 -47.43
C ASN A 280 -7.45 -14.94 -46.60
N ARG A 281 -8.30 -14.30 -45.79
CA ARG A 281 -9.56 -14.91 -45.34
C ARG A 281 -10.70 -13.91 -45.54
N GLN A 282 -11.63 -14.31 -46.40
CA GLN A 282 -12.87 -13.58 -46.65
C GLN A 282 -13.77 -13.65 -45.41
N LEU A 283 -14.35 -12.52 -45.02
CA LEU A 283 -15.52 -12.45 -44.15
C LEU A 283 -16.73 -12.08 -45.00
N PRO A 284 -17.90 -12.73 -44.85
CA PRO A 284 -19.11 -12.35 -45.56
C PRO A 284 -19.74 -11.09 -44.96
N HIS A 285 -20.36 -10.30 -45.84
CA HIS A 285 -21.06 -9.05 -45.55
C HIS A 285 -22.51 -9.29 -45.03
N PRO A 286 -23.29 -8.24 -44.67
CA PRO A 286 -24.21 -8.29 -43.53
C PRO A 286 -25.66 -8.63 -43.90
N LEU A 287 -26.49 -8.81 -42.86
CA LEU A 287 -27.95 -8.72 -42.95
C LEU A 287 -28.44 -7.39 -42.37
N GLU A 288 -29.45 -6.82 -43.03
CA GLU A 288 -30.00 -5.49 -42.74
C GLU A 288 -31.23 -5.51 -41.82
N ARG A 289 -31.29 -4.51 -40.91
CA ARG A 289 -32.50 -3.76 -40.51
C ARG A 289 -33.63 -4.53 -39.75
N PRO A 290 -34.63 -3.84 -39.15
CA PRO A 290 -34.91 -2.40 -39.18
C PRO A 290 -34.95 -1.67 -37.81
N CYS A 291 -35.09 -0.36 -37.91
CA CYS A 291 -35.23 0.61 -36.83
C CYS A 291 -36.45 0.34 -35.93
N ASN A 292 -36.38 0.82 -34.68
CA ASN A 292 -37.58 1.35 -34.03
C ASN A 292 -37.24 2.58 -33.18
N HIS A 293 -37.99 3.67 -33.37
CA HIS A 293 -37.90 4.87 -32.56
C HIS A 293 -38.70 4.70 -31.28
N GLN A 294 -38.17 5.15 -30.14
CA GLN A 294 -38.91 6.03 -29.23
C GLN A 294 -37.96 6.78 -28.31
N ALA A 295 -38.24 8.07 -28.12
CA ALA A 295 -37.45 8.97 -27.28
C ALA A 295 -38.27 9.34 -26.04
N PHE A 296 -37.60 9.56 -24.90
CA PHE A 296 -38.17 10.36 -23.81
C PHE A 296 -37.08 11.12 -23.04
N CYS A 297 -37.07 12.44 -23.21
CA CYS A 297 -36.43 13.40 -22.30
C CYS A 297 -37.47 14.43 -21.88
N ARG A 298 -37.62 14.65 -20.57
CA ARG A 298 -38.24 15.77 -19.83
C ARG A 298 -38.47 15.29 -18.39
N ARG A 299 -38.20 16.05 -17.32
CA ARG A 299 -37.69 17.43 -17.21
C ARG A 299 -36.50 17.47 -16.25
#